data_AF-A0AAV9DUS3-F1
#
_entry.id   AF-A0AAV9DUS3-F1
#
_cell.length_a   1.000
_cell.length_b   1.000
_cell.length_c   1.000
_cell.angle_alpha   90.00
_cell.angle_beta   90.00
_cell.angle_gamma   90.00
#
_symmetry.space_group_name_H-M   'P 1'
#
loop_
_entity.id
_entity.type
_entity.pdbx_description
1 polymer ?
#
loop_
_entity_poly.entity_id
_entity_poly.type
_entity_poly.pdbx_seq_one_letter_code
_entity_poly.pdbx_strand_id
1 'polypeptide(L)'
;MAGSALVEVRRLQVIQSHGLVHRPGSMVPMSGLWLIPPLMLTGVDDALSYPGQVALFYQEFPVSLRSTDTSMMALLLGISFYLSTAILHLLRRITGWLTEDWTMYFGFWRSLGA
;
A
#
# COMPACT_ATOMS: atom_id res chain seq x y z
N MET A 1 2.01 0.11 -4.83
CA MET A 1 3.18 -0.32 -4.02
C MET A 1 4.54 -0.11 -4.71
N ALA A 2 4.67 -0.30 -6.03
CA ALA A 2 5.96 -0.12 -6.72
C ALA A 2 6.50 1.31 -6.67
N GLY A 3 5.63 2.31 -6.85
CA GLY A 3 6.03 3.72 -6.82
C GLY A 3 6.53 4.21 -5.45
N SER A 4 5.90 3.77 -4.36
CA SER A 4 6.35 4.08 -2.99
C SER A 4 7.66 3.35 -2.64
N ALA A 5 7.85 2.12 -3.12
CA ALA A 5 9.11 1.40 -2.94
C ALA A 5 10.27 2.11 -3.66
N LEU A 6 10.04 2.67 -4.85
CA LEU A 6 11.04 3.43 -5.57
C LEU A 6 11.43 4.72 -4.84
N VAL A 7 10.44 5.44 -4.27
CA VAL A 7 10.70 6.62 -3.43
C VAL A 7 11.51 6.25 -2.18
N GLU A 8 11.23 5.12 -1.55
CA GLU A 8 11.99 4.65 -0.37
C GLU A 8 13.43 4.25 -0.74
N VAL A 9 13.65 3.60 -1.88
CA VAL A 9 14.99 3.31 -2.39
C VAL A 9 15.78 4.60 -2.65
N ARG A 10 15.12 5.62 -3.22
CA ARG A 10 15.75 6.93 -3.45
C ARG A 10 16.07 7.66 -2.15
N ARG A 11 15.19 7.59 -1.15
CA ARG A 11 15.43 8.12 0.20
C ARG A 11 16.66 7.46 0.84
N LEU A 12 16.76 6.13 0.75
CA LEU A 12 17.91 5.37 1.25
C LEU A 12 19.22 5.72 0.52
N GLN A 13 19.18 5.94 -0.79
CA GLN A 13 20.34 6.39 -1.57
C GLN A 13 20.82 7.80 -1.18
N VAL A 14 19.90 8.72 -0.88
CA VAL A 14 20.23 10.08 -0.42
C VAL A 14 20.88 10.04 0.96
N ILE A 15 20.40 9.19 1.87
CA ILE A 15 20.99 9.01 3.21
C ILE A 15 22.43 8.46 3.12
N GLN A 16 22.66 7.46 2.25
CA GLN A 16 23.98 6.86 2.06
C GLN A 16 24.98 7.85 1.43
N SER A 17 24.57 8.58 0.39
CA SER A 17 25.43 9.54 -0.31
C SER A 17 25.84 10.74 0.54
N HIS A 18 24.99 11.17 1.49
CA HIS A 18 25.26 12.31 2.37
C HIS A 18 25.94 11.92 3.69
N GLY A 19 26.33 10.65 3.88
CA GLY A 19 26.99 10.19 5.10
C GLY A 19 26.13 10.29 6.38
N LEU A 20 24.81 10.47 6.22
CA LEU A 20 23.86 10.64 7.33
C LEU A 20 23.55 9.32 8.07
N VAL A 21 24.20 8.22 7.66
CA VAL A 21 24.10 6.89 8.28
C VAL A 21 24.44 6.93 9.78
N HIS A 22 25.28 7.87 10.22
CA HIS A 22 25.74 7.97 11.63
C HIS A 22 24.95 8.99 12.48
N ARG A 23 23.90 9.64 11.96
CA ARG A 23 23.04 10.56 12.72
C ARG A 23 21.57 10.13 12.64
N PRO A 24 21.09 9.27 13.55
CA PRO A 24 19.69 8.89 13.60
C PRO A 24 18.86 10.13 13.97
N GLY A 25 18.01 10.59 13.04
CA GLY A 25 17.13 11.75 13.25
C GLY A 25 17.45 13.00 12.41
N SER A 26 18.48 12.99 11.55
CA SER A 26 18.66 14.10 10.60
C SER A 26 17.56 14.10 9.54
N MET A 27 16.83 15.21 9.39
CA MET A 27 15.83 15.36 8.32
C MET A 27 16.48 15.09 6.97
N VAL A 28 15.98 14.08 6.25
CA VAL A 28 16.37 13.85 4.86
C VAL A 28 15.82 15.03 4.06
N PRO A 29 16.67 15.86 3.42
CA PRO A 29 16.20 16.98 2.61
C PRO A 29 15.65 16.44 1.29
N MET A 30 14.50 15.76 1.35
CA MET A 30 13.80 15.24 0.19
C MET A 30 12.51 16.04 0.02
N SER A 31 12.35 16.65 -1.16
CA SER A 31 11.15 17.42 -1.47
C SER A 31 9.92 16.51 -1.50
N GLY A 32 8.83 16.93 -0.86
CA GLY A 32 7.53 16.23 -0.88
C GLY A 32 6.95 16.05 -2.28
N LEU A 33 7.46 16.77 -3.28
CA LEU A 33 7.13 16.60 -4.70
C LEU A 33 7.46 15.19 -5.23
N TRP A 34 8.31 14.42 -4.54
CA TRP A 34 8.62 13.03 -4.92
C TRP A 34 7.47 12.03 -4.71
N LEU A 35 6.42 12.39 -3.97
CA LEU A 35 5.19 11.59 -3.91
C LEU A 35 4.27 11.81 -5.12
N ILE A 36 4.48 12.87 -5.90
CA ILE A 36 3.60 13.19 -7.04
C ILE A 36 3.64 12.09 -8.12
N PRO A 37 4.81 11.60 -8.58
CA PRO A 37 4.85 10.57 -9.61
C PRO A 37 4.08 9.28 -9.28
N PRO A 38 4.25 8.65 -8.09
CA PRO A 38 3.52 7.44 -7.76
C PRO A 38 2.01 7.69 -7.58
N LEU A 39 1.61 8.85 -7.03
CA LEU A 39 0.18 9.19 -6.91
C LEU A 39 -0.47 9.46 -8.27
N MET A 40 0.22 10.16 -9.18
CA MET A 40 -0.29 10.42 -10.52
C MET A 40 -0.49 9.12 -11.31
N LEU A 41 0.46 8.18 -11.21
CA LEU A 41 0.34 6.89 -11.91
C LEU A 41 -0.87 6.08 -11.42
N THR A 42 -1.06 6.01 -10.11
CA THR A 42 -2.23 5.33 -9.51
C THR A 42 -3.54 6.05 -9.87
N GLY A 43 -3.55 7.38 -9.87
CA GLY A 43 -4.73 8.15 -10.28
C GLY A 43 -5.10 7.95 -11.75
N VAL A 44 -4.11 7.84 -12.64
CA VAL A 44 -4.34 7.55 -14.07
C VAL A 44 -4.88 6.13 -14.26
N ASP A 45 -4.37 5.15 -13.52
CA ASP A 45 -4.86 3.77 -13.54
C ASP A 45 -6.34 3.68 -13.16
N ASP A 46 -6.74 4.34 -12.06
CA ASP A 46 -8.15 4.40 -11.63
C ASP A 46 -9.02 5.15 -12.65
N ALA A 47 -8.53 6.27 -13.19
CA ALA A 47 -9.26 7.08 -14.16
C ALA A 47 -9.49 6.38 -15.51
N LEU A 48 -8.63 5.43 -15.89
CA LEU A 48 -8.79 4.61 -17.08
C LEU A 48 -9.65 3.36 -16.81
N SER A 49 -9.46 2.73 -15.65
CA SER A 49 -10.18 1.52 -15.26
C SER A 49 -11.68 1.75 -15.07
N TYR A 50 -12.07 2.88 -14.47
CA TYR A 50 -13.47 3.17 -14.15
C TYR A 50 -14.36 3.31 -15.40
N PRO A 51 -14.06 4.20 -16.37
CA PRO A 51 -14.83 4.28 -17.60
C PRO A 51 -14.61 3.07 -18.52
N GLY A 52 -13.45 2.42 -18.48
CA GLY A 52 -13.14 1.23 -19.27
C GLY A 52 -14.03 0.04 -18.90
N GLN A 53 -14.22 -0.22 -17.61
CA GLN A 53 -15.15 -1.24 -17.14
C GLN A 53 -16.59 -0.90 -17.55
N VAL A 54 -17.04 0.33 -17.31
CA VAL A 54 -18.41 0.74 -17.62
C VAL A 54 -18.70 0.65 -19.13
N ALA A 55 -17.78 1.07 -19.99
CA ALA A 55 -17.93 0.99 -21.44
C ALA A 55 -18.01 -0.46 -21.95
N LEU A 56 -17.19 -1.37 -21.42
CA LEU A 56 -17.26 -2.81 -21.74
C LEU A 56 -18.55 -3.45 -21.21
N PHE A 57 -19.00 -3.09 -20.00
CA PHE A 57 -20.27 -3.57 -19.44
C PHE A 57 -21.49 -3.15 -20.26
N TYR A 58 -21.44 -2.00 -20.93
CA TYR A 58 -22.53 -1.55 -21.80
C TYR A 58 -22.56 -2.26 -23.16
N GLN A 59 -21.43 -2.78 -23.65
CA GLN A 59 -21.36 -3.46 -24.94
C GLN A 59 -21.64 -4.97 -24.87
N GLU A 60 -21.32 -5.64 -23.75
CA GLU A 60 -21.27 -7.12 -23.70
C GLU A 60 -22.33 -7.80 -22.82
N PHE A 61 -23.03 -7.12 -21.90
CA PHE A 61 -23.92 -7.81 -20.94
C PHE A 61 -25.31 -7.16 -20.70
N PRO A 62 -26.41 -7.94 -20.71
CA PRO A 62 -27.72 -7.47 -20.25
C PRO A 62 -27.71 -7.16 -18.75
N VAL A 63 -28.57 -6.20 -18.33
CA VAL A 63 -28.63 -5.60 -16.98
C VAL A 63 -28.70 -6.62 -15.83
N SER A 64 -29.15 -7.84 -16.09
CA SER A 64 -29.31 -8.94 -15.12
C SER A 64 -28.01 -9.55 -14.58
N LEU A 65 -26.87 -9.42 -15.27
CA LEU A 65 -25.59 -10.03 -14.84
C LEU A 65 -24.71 -9.11 -13.98
N ARG A 66 -25.10 -7.84 -13.85
CA ARG A 66 -24.33 -6.81 -13.14
C ARG A 66 -24.21 -7.08 -11.63
N SER A 67 -25.22 -7.69 -11.01
CA SER A 67 -25.21 -8.03 -9.57
C SER A 67 -24.26 -9.18 -9.24
N THR A 68 -24.15 -10.18 -10.12
CA THR A 68 -23.19 -11.29 -9.98
C THR A 68 -21.76 -10.80 -10.10
N ASP A 69 -21.48 -9.89 -11.05
CA ASP A 69 -20.16 -9.29 -11.22
C ASP A 69 -19.70 -8.54 -9.95
N THR A 70 -20.56 -7.67 -9.40
CA THR A 70 -20.24 -6.96 -8.16
C THR A 70 -19.98 -7.89 -6.97
N SER A 71 -20.71 -9.01 -6.88
CA SER A 71 -20.50 -10.01 -5.83
C SER A 71 -19.17 -10.75 -6.02
N MET A 72 -18.80 -11.05 -7.27
CA MET A 72 -17.53 -11.70 -7.59
C MET A 72 -16.33 -10.78 -7.31
N MET A 73 -16.44 -9.48 -7.63
CA MET A 73 -15.42 -8.49 -7.28
C MET A 73 -15.24 -8.36 -5.76
N ALA A 74 -16.34 -8.36 -5.00
CA ALA A 74 -16.28 -8.35 -3.54
C ALA A 74 -15.55 -9.59 -2.97
N LEU A 75 -15.80 -10.78 -3.53
CA LEU A 75 -15.08 -12.01 -3.17
C LEU A 75 -13.59 -11.91 -3.52
N LEU A 76 -13.26 -11.39 -4.70
CA LEU A 76 -11.87 -11.22 -5.16
C LEU A 76 -11.10 -10.25 -4.25
N LEU A 77 -11.73 -9.16 -3.82
CA LEU A 77 -11.18 -8.24 -2.83
C LEU A 77 -10.96 -8.93 -1.48
N GLY A 78 -11.93 -9.71 -1.01
CA GLY A 78 -11.78 -10.52 0.20
C GLY A 78 -10.58 -11.46 0.13
N ILE A 79 -10.45 -12.23 -0.95
CA ILE A 79 -9.30 -13.12 -1.20
C ILE A 79 -7.99 -12.33 -1.20
N SER A 80 -7.98 -11.14 -1.82
CA SER A 80 -6.79 -10.29 -1.86
C SER A 80 -6.34 -9.85 -0.47
N PHE A 81 -7.26 -9.48 0.42
CA PHE A 81 -6.92 -9.14 1.81
C PHE A 81 -6.36 -10.34 2.59
N TYR A 82 -6.96 -11.51 2.44
CA TYR A 82 -6.43 -12.73 3.06
C TYR A 82 -5.04 -13.06 2.54
N LEU A 83 -4.82 -12.94 1.24
CA LEU A 83 -3.53 -13.21 0.61
C LEU A 83 -2.45 -12.22 1.08
N SER A 84 -2.75 -10.92 1.15
CA SER A 84 -1.84 -9.93 1.74
C SER A 84 -1.47 -10.28 3.17
N THR A 85 -2.44 -10.69 3.99
CA THR A 85 -2.18 -11.10 5.38
C THR A 85 -1.29 -12.35 5.44
N ALA A 86 -1.52 -13.33 4.57
CA ALA A 86 -0.69 -14.52 4.48
C ALA A 86 0.76 -14.19 4.09
N ILE A 87 0.96 -13.29 3.11
CA ILE A 87 2.29 -12.82 2.70
C ILE A 87 2.99 -12.11 3.87
N LEU A 88 2.29 -11.22 4.58
CA LEU A 88 2.85 -10.56 5.76
C LEU A 88 3.23 -11.55 6.85
N HIS A 89 2.40 -12.57 7.08
CA HIS A 89 2.70 -13.61 8.06
C HIS A 89 3.94 -14.41 7.67
N LEU A 90 4.08 -14.76 6.39
CA LEU A 90 5.26 -15.43 5.86
C LEU A 90 6.52 -14.56 5.99
N LEU A 91 6.43 -13.28 5.60
CA LEU A 91 7.53 -12.32 5.76
C LEU A 91 7.93 -12.21 7.23
N ARG A 92 7.00 -12.06 8.16
CA ARG A 92 7.31 -12.02 9.61
C ARG A 92 8.05 -13.27 10.06
N ARG A 93 7.64 -14.45 9.58
CA ARG A 93 8.28 -15.73 9.91
C ARG A 93 9.72 -15.79 9.41
N ILE A 94 9.99 -15.22 8.23
CA ILE A 94 11.33 -15.21 7.63
C ILE A 94 12.21 -14.13 8.28
N THR A 95 11.66 -12.95 8.54
CA THR A 95 12.45 -11.78 8.95
C THR A 95 12.73 -11.75 10.45
N GLY A 96 11.96 -12.45 11.30
CA GLY A 96 12.21 -12.76 12.73
C GLY A 96 12.31 -11.56 13.71
N TRP A 97 12.83 -10.43 13.25
CA TRP A 97 13.20 -9.23 14.00
C TRP A 97 12.10 -8.15 13.99
N LEU A 98 11.07 -8.28 13.15
CA LEU A 98 9.99 -7.28 13.00
C LEU A 98 8.82 -7.46 14.00
N THR A 99 9.09 -7.97 15.20
CA THR A 99 8.04 -8.48 16.11
C THR A 99 7.85 -7.66 17.40
N GLU A 100 8.70 -6.68 17.72
CA GLU A 100 8.66 -6.07 19.07
C GLU A 100 7.81 -4.79 19.20
N ASP A 101 7.45 -4.06 18.13
CA ASP A 101 6.90 -2.70 18.30
C ASP A 101 5.37 -2.59 18.44
N TRP A 102 4.58 -3.61 18.09
CA TRP A 102 3.11 -3.49 18.09
C TRP A 102 2.48 -3.61 19.49
N THR A 103 3.16 -4.29 20.43
CA THR A 103 2.73 -4.38 21.83
C THR A 103 2.90 -3.07 22.59
N MET A 104 3.79 -2.18 22.14
CA MET A 104 4.01 -0.87 22.74
C MET A 104 2.84 0.10 22.49
N TYR A 105 2.27 0.11 21.27
CA TYR A 105 1.10 0.93 20.93
C TYR A 105 -0.18 0.49 21.65
N PHE A 106 -0.36 -0.83 21.83
CA PHE A 106 -1.51 -1.37 22.56
C PHE A 106 -1.41 -1.13 24.07
N GLY A 107 -0.20 -1.10 24.63
CA GLY A 107 0.05 -0.75 26.04
C GLY A 107 -0.18 0.73 26.36
N PHE A 108 0.22 1.64 25.47
CA PHE A 108 0.02 3.09 25.62
C PHE A 108 -1.47 3.47 25.65
N TRP A 109 -2.29 2.86 24.79
CA TRP A 109 -3.75 3.09 24.81
C TRP A 109 -4.42 2.52 26.05
N ARG A 110 -3.92 1.41 26.60
CA ARG A 110 -4.46 0.81 27.82
C ARG A 110 -4.09 1.58 29.09
N SER A 111 -2.98 2.34 29.10
CA SER A 111 -2.61 3.17 30.25
C SER A 111 -3.28 4.55 30.27
N LEU A 112 -3.91 4.96 29.17
CA LEU A 112 -4.59 6.26 29.02
C LEU A 112 -6.11 6.19 29.25
N GLY A 113 -6.68 5.00 29.48
CA GLY A 113 -8.11 4.87 29.71
C GLY A 113 -8.59 3.45 30.00
N ALA A 114 -8.30 2.96 31.20
CA ALA A 114 -9.12 2.01 31.96
C ALA A 114 -8.74 2.11 33.45
#